data_AF-A0A8J7KW90-F1
#
_entry.id   AF-A0A8J7KW90-F1
#
_cell.length_a   1.000
_cell.length_b   1.000
_cell.length_c   1.000
_cell.angle_alpha   90.00
_cell.angle_beta   90.00
_cell.angle_gamma   90.00
#
_symmetry.space_group_name_H-M   'P 1'
#
loop_
_entity.id
_entity.type
_entity.pdbx_description
1 polymer ?
#
loop_
_entity_poly.entity_id
_entity_poly.type
_entity_poly.pdbx_seq_one_letter_code
_entity_poly.pdbx_strand_id
1 'polypeptide(L)'
;MNPRRSDRAQASVSSGPRRVGSWTISQDAGGGTHPDAAVSAFLTGFADLVTATHVVVDLMWLGPSREVVRTVEAQPAILTADLRLDVAGDAVVTGVYLDCAVDDTSPGTAITFYYGSVVEFDEQDRARLAEAQAMVTLTSGEWTTGHSRERLETALKEWERLTGAPIVEWRSSVHPDLVFPHGFAPPG
;
A
#
# COMPACT_ATOMS: atom_id res chain seq x y z
N MET A 1 22.31 -23.81 39.89
CA MET A 1 21.81 -24.51 38.69
C MET A 1 20.72 -23.64 38.06
N ASN A 2 20.77 -23.49 36.74
CA ASN A 2 20.35 -22.34 35.92
C ASN A 2 18.97 -21.69 36.15
N PRO A 3 18.88 -20.34 36.08
CA PRO A 3 17.64 -19.65 35.73
C PRO A 3 17.36 -19.80 34.23
N ARG A 4 16.11 -20.10 33.88
CA ARG A 4 15.63 -20.23 32.50
C ARG A 4 15.79 -18.89 31.78
N ARG A 5 16.50 -18.92 30.65
CA ARG A 5 16.61 -17.82 29.69
C ARG A 5 15.21 -17.34 29.31
N SER A 6 15.02 -16.03 29.44
CA SER A 6 13.97 -15.30 28.73
C SER A 6 14.27 -15.41 27.24
N ASP A 7 13.39 -16.11 26.51
CA ASP A 7 13.28 -15.96 25.06
C ASP A 7 12.80 -14.53 24.81
N ARG A 8 13.76 -13.62 24.68
CA ARG A 8 13.51 -12.34 24.02
C ARG A 8 13.11 -12.66 22.60
N ALA A 9 11.83 -12.45 22.29
CA ALA A 9 11.37 -12.30 20.92
C ALA A 9 12.32 -11.33 20.23
N GLN A 10 13.15 -11.84 19.32
CA GLN A 10 13.90 -11.01 18.39
C GLN A 10 12.85 -10.39 17.48
N ALA A 11 12.43 -9.17 17.83
CA ALA A 11 11.73 -8.32 16.90
C ALA A 11 12.62 -8.19 15.66
N SER A 12 12.16 -8.75 14.54
CA SER A 12 12.75 -8.49 13.24
C SER A 12 12.58 -7.00 12.96
N VAL A 13 13.62 -6.22 13.23
CA VAL A 13 13.66 -4.82 12.86
C VAL A 13 14.00 -4.80 11.38
N SER A 14 12.97 -4.65 10.55
CA SER A 14 13.16 -4.35 9.12
C SER A 14 14.09 -3.14 9.02
N SER A 15 15.29 -3.35 8.46
CA SER A 15 16.30 -2.32 8.22
C SER A 15 15.94 -1.42 7.03
N GLY A 16 14.66 -1.37 6.65
CA GLY A 16 14.17 -0.47 5.63
C GLY A 16 14.39 0.99 6.02
N PRO A 17 14.45 1.90 5.02
CA PRO A 17 14.58 3.33 5.27
C PRO A 17 13.53 3.81 6.28
N ARG A 18 13.90 4.80 7.09
CA ARG A 18 13.10 5.26 8.22
C ARG A 18 11.74 5.77 7.71
N ARG A 19 10.68 5.03 7.97
CA ARG A 19 9.31 5.44 7.61
C ARG A 19 8.96 6.72 8.35
N VAL A 20 8.53 7.73 7.60
CA VAL A 20 8.08 9.00 8.16
C VAL A 20 6.59 8.96 8.43
N GLY A 21 5.81 8.33 7.56
CA GLY A 21 4.44 7.98 7.88
C GLY A 21 3.71 7.32 6.73
N SER A 22 2.47 6.93 6.98
CA SER A 22 1.62 6.23 6.03
C SER A 22 0.15 6.64 6.15
N TRP A 23 -0.52 6.74 5.01
CA TRP A 23 -1.97 6.94 4.90
C TRP A 23 -2.64 5.68 4.40
N THR A 24 -3.77 5.32 5.01
CA THR A 24 -4.53 4.12 4.66
C THR A 24 -5.94 4.47 4.23
N ILE A 25 -6.40 3.84 3.16
CA ILE A 25 -7.80 3.76 2.74
C ILE A 25 -8.24 2.30 2.93
N SER A 26 -9.32 2.09 3.68
CA SER A 26 -10.00 0.79 3.77
C SER A 26 -11.03 0.66 2.65
N GLN A 27 -11.11 -0.51 2.04
CA GLN A 27 -12.01 -0.79 0.92
C GLN A 27 -12.74 -2.11 1.16
N ASP A 28 -14.04 -2.11 0.91
CA ASP A 28 -14.82 -3.35 0.90
C ASP A 28 -14.44 -4.15 -0.36
N ALA A 29 -13.71 -5.27 -0.20
CA ALA A 29 -13.33 -6.10 -1.35
C ALA A 29 -14.55 -6.77 -2.00
N GLY A 30 -15.68 -6.87 -1.27
CA GLY A 30 -16.97 -7.33 -1.79
C GLY A 30 -17.73 -6.31 -2.67
N GLY A 31 -17.25 -5.06 -2.77
CA GLY A 31 -17.95 -3.93 -3.42
C GLY A 31 -17.31 -3.40 -4.71
N GLY A 32 -16.22 -4.00 -5.20
CA GLY A 32 -15.74 -3.75 -6.56
C GLY A 32 -14.51 -2.85 -6.75
N THR A 33 -13.72 -2.57 -5.70
CA THR A 33 -12.39 -2.00 -5.96
C THR A 33 -11.41 -3.13 -6.25
N HIS A 34 -11.18 -3.37 -7.54
CA HIS A 34 -10.13 -4.27 -8.00
C HIS A 34 -8.74 -3.67 -7.71
N PRO A 35 -7.70 -4.49 -7.50
CA PRO A 35 -6.33 -4.01 -7.29
C PRO A 35 -5.88 -3.03 -8.39
N ASP A 36 -6.29 -3.26 -9.65
CA ASP A 36 -6.04 -2.33 -10.76
C ASP A 36 -6.63 -0.94 -10.53
N ALA A 37 -7.84 -0.86 -9.96
CA ALA A 37 -8.48 0.42 -9.68
C ALA A 37 -7.75 1.17 -8.56
N ALA A 38 -7.30 0.46 -7.51
CA ALA A 38 -6.52 1.05 -6.43
C ALA A 38 -5.14 1.55 -6.92
N VAL A 39 -4.46 0.76 -7.75
CA VAL A 39 -3.18 1.11 -8.38
C VAL A 39 -3.34 2.29 -9.32
N SER A 40 -4.34 2.26 -10.22
CA SER A 40 -4.61 3.34 -11.17
C SER A 40 -4.97 4.64 -10.44
N ALA A 41 -5.79 4.58 -9.40
CA ALA A 41 -6.13 5.75 -8.58
C ALA A 41 -4.90 6.35 -7.89
N PHE A 42 -4.02 5.50 -7.33
CA PHE A 42 -2.76 5.96 -6.74
C PHE A 42 -1.86 6.62 -7.78
N LEU A 43 -1.54 5.93 -8.88
CA LEU A 43 -0.62 6.44 -9.90
C LEU A 43 -1.16 7.69 -10.61
N THR A 44 -2.48 7.81 -10.74
CA THR A 44 -3.11 9.02 -11.28
C THR A 44 -3.07 10.17 -10.27
N GLY A 45 -3.45 9.92 -9.01
CA GLY A 45 -3.45 10.96 -7.98
C GLY A 45 -2.06 11.47 -7.63
N PHE A 46 -1.03 10.62 -7.80
CA PHE A 46 0.37 10.94 -7.53
C PHE A 46 1.20 11.18 -8.80
N ALA A 47 0.58 11.35 -9.97
CA ALA A 47 1.29 11.42 -11.25
C ALA A 47 2.36 12.53 -11.32
N ASP A 48 2.14 13.65 -10.65
CA ASP A 48 3.09 14.77 -10.60
C ASP A 48 4.20 14.58 -9.56
N LEU A 49 4.15 13.51 -8.76
CA LEU A 49 5.09 13.24 -7.67
C LEU A 49 5.95 12.01 -7.91
N VAL A 50 5.38 10.99 -8.57
CA VAL A 50 5.98 9.67 -8.58
C VAL A 50 5.99 9.03 -9.96
N THR A 51 7.05 8.26 -10.20
CA THR A 51 7.11 7.28 -11.28
C THR A 51 7.30 5.88 -10.68
N ALA A 52 6.41 4.95 -11.00
CA ALA A 52 6.54 3.56 -10.57
C ALA A 52 7.81 2.94 -11.19
N THR A 53 8.68 2.38 -10.34
CA THR A 53 9.97 1.80 -10.78
C THR A 53 10.03 0.29 -10.58
N HIS A 54 9.34 -0.21 -9.56
CA HIS A 54 9.24 -1.62 -9.29
C HIS A 54 7.80 -1.97 -8.91
N VAL A 55 7.30 -3.05 -9.51
CA VAL A 55 5.93 -3.53 -9.32
C VAL A 55 6.01 -5.01 -8.99
N VAL A 56 5.45 -5.35 -7.84
CA VAL A 56 5.45 -6.70 -7.30
C VAL A 56 4.03 -7.04 -6.90
N VAL A 57 3.62 -8.28 -7.16
CA VAL A 57 2.28 -8.77 -6.85
C VAL A 57 2.34 -10.10 -6.12
N ASP A 58 1.34 -10.30 -5.26
CA ASP A 58 1.02 -11.59 -4.69
C ASP A 58 -0.17 -12.17 -5.44
N LEU A 59 -0.04 -13.42 -5.86
CA LEU A 59 -0.96 -14.11 -6.75
C LEU A 59 -1.51 -15.37 -6.09
N MET A 60 -2.79 -15.62 -6.30
CA MET A 60 -3.51 -16.80 -5.85
C MET A 60 -4.32 -17.40 -6.99
N TRP A 61 -4.19 -18.69 -7.22
CA TRP A 61 -5.00 -19.43 -8.19
C TRP A 61 -6.06 -20.23 -7.43
N LEU A 62 -7.28 -20.18 -7.95
CA LEU A 62 -8.43 -20.87 -7.40
C LEU A 62 -8.86 -22.00 -8.33
N GLY A 63 -9.16 -23.15 -7.75
CA GLY A 63 -9.78 -24.25 -8.48
C GLY A 63 -11.26 -23.98 -8.76
N PRO A 64 -11.94 -24.87 -9.51
CA PRO A 64 -13.35 -24.69 -9.87
C PRO A 64 -14.30 -24.57 -8.67
N SER A 65 -13.94 -25.14 -7.51
CA SER A 65 -14.74 -25.04 -6.28
C SER A 65 -14.30 -23.87 -5.40
N ARG A 66 -13.40 -23.01 -5.89
CA ARG A 66 -12.76 -21.88 -5.19
C ARG A 66 -11.79 -22.27 -4.07
N GLU A 67 -11.34 -23.50 -4.04
CA GLU A 67 -10.20 -23.92 -3.23
C GLU A 67 -8.90 -23.28 -3.73
N VAL A 68 -7.97 -22.96 -2.84
CA VAL A 68 -6.66 -22.43 -3.24
C VAL A 68 -5.80 -23.57 -3.78
N VAL A 69 -5.42 -23.48 -5.06
CA VAL A 69 -4.58 -24.51 -5.70
C VAL A 69 -3.11 -24.12 -5.73
N ARG A 70 -2.81 -22.81 -5.71
CA ARG A 70 -1.45 -22.28 -5.74
C ARG A 70 -1.43 -20.85 -5.22
N THR A 71 -0.35 -20.49 -4.54
CA THR A 71 0.02 -19.10 -4.25
C THR A 71 1.44 -18.82 -4.73
N VAL A 72 1.69 -17.58 -5.14
CA VAL A 72 3.04 -17.07 -5.44
C VAL A 72 3.11 -15.66 -4.87
N GLU A 73 4.06 -15.44 -3.98
CA GLU A 73 4.31 -14.13 -3.38
C GLU A 73 5.47 -13.44 -4.09
N ALA A 74 5.46 -12.12 -4.03
CA ALA A 74 6.53 -11.26 -4.50
C ALA A 74 6.93 -11.47 -5.99
N GLN A 75 5.96 -11.73 -6.86
CA GLN A 75 6.19 -11.89 -8.29
C GLN A 75 6.32 -10.53 -8.98
N PRO A 76 7.38 -10.26 -9.75
CA PRO A 76 7.45 -9.06 -10.58
C PRO A 76 6.29 -9.03 -11.59
N ALA A 77 5.65 -7.87 -11.73
CA ALA A 77 4.59 -7.62 -12.70
C ALA A 77 4.93 -6.40 -13.58
N ILE A 78 4.20 -6.27 -14.69
CA ILE A 78 4.30 -5.13 -15.59
C ILE A 78 3.05 -4.28 -15.43
N LEU A 79 3.22 -2.95 -15.37
CA LEU A 79 2.11 -2.01 -15.54
C LEU A 79 1.96 -1.70 -17.02
N THR A 80 0.75 -1.85 -17.53
CA THR A 80 0.39 -1.42 -18.87
C THR A 80 0.35 0.11 -18.96
N ALA A 81 0.28 0.63 -20.19
CA ALA A 81 0.18 2.08 -20.41
C ALA A 81 -1.11 2.71 -19.83
N ASP A 82 -2.16 1.92 -19.64
CA ASP A 82 -3.41 2.30 -18.96
C ASP A 82 -3.41 2.01 -17.45
N LEU A 83 -2.22 1.78 -16.86
CA LEU A 83 -1.99 1.60 -15.42
C LEU A 83 -2.68 0.36 -14.83
N ARG A 84 -2.79 -0.71 -15.62
CA ARG A 84 -3.31 -2.01 -15.17
C ARG A 84 -2.18 -3.00 -14.96
N LEU A 85 -2.39 -3.97 -14.07
CA LEU A 85 -1.44 -5.03 -13.82
C LEU A 85 -1.55 -6.10 -14.91
N ASP A 86 -0.47 -6.31 -15.65
CA ASP A 86 -0.34 -7.44 -16.58
C ASP A 86 0.12 -8.68 -15.79
N VAL A 87 -0.85 -9.48 -15.36
CA VAL A 87 -0.64 -10.72 -14.60
C VAL A 87 -1.07 -11.94 -15.42
N ALA A 88 -0.32 -13.02 -15.31
CA ALA A 88 -0.51 -14.19 -16.17
C ALA A 88 -1.76 -15.00 -15.79
N GLY A 89 -2.60 -15.28 -16.79
CA GLY A 89 -3.68 -16.27 -16.72
C GLY A 89 -4.90 -15.83 -15.92
N ASP A 90 -5.41 -16.73 -15.10
CA ASP A 90 -6.59 -16.59 -14.24
C ASP A 90 -6.24 -16.30 -12.77
N ALA A 91 -5.02 -15.83 -12.51
CA ALA A 91 -4.55 -15.50 -11.18
C ALA A 91 -5.39 -14.38 -10.55
N VAL A 92 -5.74 -14.55 -9.27
CA VAL A 92 -6.30 -13.51 -8.41
C VAL A 92 -5.15 -12.76 -7.75
N VAL A 93 -5.09 -11.45 -7.95
CA VAL A 93 -4.12 -10.59 -7.26
C VAL A 93 -4.62 -10.33 -5.84
N THR A 94 -3.86 -10.78 -4.84
CA THR A 94 -4.16 -10.60 -3.41
C THR A 94 -3.36 -9.48 -2.76
N GLY A 95 -2.25 -9.07 -3.39
CA GLY A 95 -1.38 -8.00 -2.92
C GLY A 95 -0.67 -7.32 -4.07
N VAL A 96 -0.40 -6.02 -3.93
CA VAL A 96 0.39 -5.22 -4.86
C VAL A 96 1.34 -4.35 -4.04
N TYR A 97 2.59 -4.29 -4.47
CA TYR A 97 3.61 -3.43 -3.89
C TYR A 97 4.29 -2.63 -5.01
N LEU A 98 4.32 -1.31 -4.86
CA LEU A 98 4.96 -0.38 -5.78
C LEU A 98 6.06 0.39 -5.06
N ASP A 99 7.30 0.28 -5.54
CA ASP A 99 8.34 1.25 -5.24
C ASP A 99 8.33 2.34 -6.30
N CYS A 100 8.21 3.59 -5.86
CA CYS A 100 8.20 4.72 -6.78
C CYS A 100 9.42 5.62 -6.56
N ALA A 101 10.02 6.04 -7.66
CA ALA A 101 10.93 7.16 -7.67
C ALA A 101 10.12 8.45 -7.48
N VAL A 102 10.69 9.38 -6.73
CA VAL A 102 10.10 10.70 -6.49
C VAL A 102 10.89 11.72 -7.30
N ASP A 103 10.16 12.53 -8.06
CA ASP A 103 10.78 13.59 -8.85
C ASP A 103 11.26 14.72 -7.92
N ASP A 104 12.48 15.20 -8.17
CA ASP A 104 13.02 16.45 -7.62
C ASP A 104 13.21 16.48 -6.08
N THR A 105 13.57 15.33 -5.48
CA THR A 105 13.83 15.24 -4.04
C THR A 105 15.21 14.66 -3.71
N SER A 106 15.64 14.89 -2.47
CA SER A 106 16.93 14.41 -1.97
C SER A 106 17.06 12.88 -2.08
N PRO A 107 18.28 12.35 -2.31
CA PRO A 107 18.53 10.92 -2.28
C PRO A 107 18.00 10.26 -1.01
N GLY A 108 17.24 9.17 -1.16
CA GLY A 108 16.62 8.45 -0.04
C GLY A 108 15.16 8.83 0.23
N THR A 109 14.60 9.77 -0.53
CA THR A 109 13.16 10.05 -0.55
C THR A 109 12.45 9.06 -1.48
N ALA A 110 11.55 8.26 -0.92
CA ALA A 110 10.70 7.33 -1.66
C ALA A 110 9.25 7.41 -1.19
N ILE A 111 8.34 7.25 -2.15
CA ILE A 111 6.92 6.96 -1.91
C ILE A 111 6.70 5.51 -2.34
N THR A 112 6.13 4.71 -1.45
CA THR A 112 5.74 3.34 -1.76
C THR A 112 4.23 3.20 -1.63
N PHE A 113 3.63 2.39 -2.49
CA PHE A 113 2.23 2.03 -2.40
C PHE A 113 2.09 0.54 -2.14
N TYR A 114 1.14 0.20 -1.27
CA TYR A 114 0.76 -1.16 -0.97
C TYR A 114 -0.75 -1.29 -1.11
N TYR A 115 -1.20 -2.32 -1.81
CA TYR A 115 -2.57 -2.80 -1.75
C TYR A 115 -2.53 -4.23 -1.23
N GLY A 116 -3.46 -4.59 -0.34
CA GLY A 116 -3.58 -5.95 0.14
C GLY A 116 -5.02 -6.31 0.46
N SER A 117 -5.41 -7.53 0.12
CA SER A 117 -6.72 -8.10 0.44
C SER A 117 -6.63 -9.18 1.51
N VAL A 118 -7.60 -9.19 2.41
CA VAL A 118 -7.82 -10.30 3.33
C VAL A 118 -8.52 -11.42 2.57
N VAL A 119 -7.87 -12.59 2.56
CA VAL A 119 -8.46 -13.83 2.04
C VAL A 119 -9.11 -14.56 3.20
N GLU A 120 -10.41 -14.80 3.08
CA GLU A 120 -11.17 -15.61 4.02
C GLU A 120 -11.53 -16.96 3.42
N PHE A 121 -11.63 -17.95 4.29
CA PHE A 121 -12.02 -19.32 3.97
C PHE A 121 -13.31 -19.65 4.69
N ASP A 122 -14.24 -20.29 3.97
CA ASP A 122 -15.44 -20.84 4.59
C ASP A 122 -15.18 -22.24 5.19
N GLU A 123 -16.23 -22.86 5.75
CA GLU A 123 -16.15 -24.20 6.35
C GLU A 123 -15.80 -25.31 5.33
N GLN A 124 -15.81 -25.01 4.03
CA GLN A 124 -15.46 -25.92 2.95
C GLN A 124 -14.11 -25.56 2.29
N ASP A 125 -13.27 -24.77 2.97
CA ASP A 125 -11.96 -24.29 2.49
C ASP A 125 -12.03 -23.49 1.18
N ARG A 126 -13.17 -22.85 0.89
CA ARG A 126 -13.33 -22.02 -0.30
C ARG A 126 -12.90 -20.59 0.00
N ALA A 127 -12.01 -20.06 -0.84
CA ALA A 127 -11.44 -18.74 -0.68
C ALA A 127 -12.31 -17.64 -1.30
N ARG A 128 -12.43 -16.53 -0.55
CA ARG A 128 -13.00 -15.26 -1.02
C ARG A 128 -12.16 -14.09 -0.54
N LEU A 129 -12.12 -13.01 -1.34
CA LEU A 129 -11.61 -11.72 -0.88
C LEU A 129 -12.71 -11.04 -0.05
N ALA A 130 -12.39 -10.65 1.18
CA ALA A 130 -13.37 -10.08 2.11
C ALA A 130 -13.19 -8.57 2.27
N GLU A 131 -11.97 -8.16 2.63
CA GLU A 131 -11.59 -6.77 2.88
C GLU A 131 -10.33 -6.44 2.09
N ALA A 132 -10.13 -5.17 1.76
CA ALA A 132 -8.90 -4.68 1.17
C ALA A 132 -8.47 -3.37 1.82
N GLN A 133 -7.18 -3.11 1.77
CA GLN A 133 -6.61 -1.84 2.19
C GLN A 133 -5.58 -1.38 1.17
N ALA A 134 -5.55 -0.08 0.93
CA ALA A 134 -4.52 0.58 0.17
C ALA A 134 -3.78 1.55 1.09
N MET A 135 -2.45 1.53 1.04
CA MET A 135 -1.59 2.29 1.92
C MET A 135 -0.47 2.97 1.13
N VAL A 136 -0.32 4.28 1.31
CA VAL A 136 0.79 5.06 0.79
C VAL A 136 1.76 5.34 1.93
N THR A 137 3.05 5.07 1.75
CA THR A 137 4.09 5.26 2.77
C THR A 137 5.22 6.16 2.27
N LEU A 138 5.72 7.01 3.16
CA LEU A 138 6.86 7.90 2.92
C LEU A 138 8.06 7.51 3.77
N THR A 139 9.25 7.79 3.24
CA THR A 139 10.53 7.51 3.90
C THR A 139 11.34 8.77 4.24
N SER A 140 10.85 9.97 3.88
CA SER A 140 11.54 11.25 4.11
C SER A 140 10.65 12.31 4.76
N GLY A 141 11.25 13.10 5.66
CA GLY A 141 10.58 14.18 6.39
C GLY A 141 10.39 15.45 5.55
N GLU A 142 11.05 15.54 4.40
CA GLU A 142 10.92 16.69 3.49
C GLU A 142 9.47 16.91 3.04
N TRP A 143 8.70 15.83 2.95
CA TRP A 143 7.27 15.83 2.64
C TRP A 143 6.36 16.51 3.67
N THR A 144 6.86 16.82 4.87
CA THR A 144 6.04 17.43 5.92
C THR A 144 6.18 18.96 5.98
N THR A 145 6.94 19.56 5.06
CA THR A 145 7.22 21.01 5.07
C THR A 145 7.13 21.66 3.68
N GLY A 146 6.85 22.96 3.67
CA GLY A 146 6.94 23.82 2.49
C GLY A 146 6.14 23.33 1.28
N HIS A 147 6.72 23.52 0.09
CA HIS A 147 6.08 23.21 -1.19
C HIS A 147 5.84 21.71 -1.41
N SER A 148 6.75 20.84 -0.94
CA SER A 148 6.60 19.38 -1.04
C SER A 148 5.37 18.89 -0.29
N ARG A 149 5.08 19.50 0.86
CA ARG A 149 3.85 19.21 1.63
C ARG A 149 2.58 19.59 0.88
N GLU A 150 2.53 20.77 0.25
CA GLU A 150 1.35 21.20 -0.51
C GLU A 150 1.05 20.28 -1.71
N ARG A 151 2.10 19.87 -2.43
CA ARG A 151 1.98 18.90 -3.53
C ARG A 151 1.48 17.54 -3.05
N LEU A 152 2.03 17.05 -1.94
CA LEU A 152 1.59 15.79 -1.33
C LEU A 152 0.16 15.85 -0.81
N GLU A 153 -0.23 16.94 -0.16
CA GLU A 153 -1.61 17.15 0.29
C GLU A 153 -2.59 17.14 -0.90
N THR A 154 -2.19 17.74 -2.02
CA THR A 154 -2.97 17.74 -3.27
C THR A 154 -3.11 16.32 -3.82
N ALA A 155 -2.01 15.56 -3.87
CA ALA A 155 -2.01 14.17 -4.34
C ALA A 155 -2.87 13.25 -3.45
N LEU A 156 -2.82 13.42 -2.12
CA LEU A 156 -3.63 12.64 -1.18
C LEU A 156 -5.13 12.93 -1.35
N LYS A 157 -5.51 14.20 -1.52
CA LYS A 157 -6.91 14.58 -1.81
C LYS A 157 -7.40 14.01 -3.12
N GLU A 158 -6.56 14.05 -4.16
CA GLU A 158 -6.92 13.51 -5.47
C GLU A 158 -7.04 11.97 -5.42
N TRP A 159 -6.15 11.30 -4.70
CA TRP A 159 -6.23 9.86 -4.46
C TRP A 159 -7.50 9.45 -3.71
N GLU A 160 -7.87 10.18 -2.65
CA GLU A 160 -9.13 10.00 -1.93
C GLU A 160 -10.34 10.18 -2.87
N ARG A 161 -10.31 11.22 -3.71
CA ARG A 161 -11.36 11.49 -4.70
C ARG A 161 -11.49 10.37 -5.75
N LEU A 162 -10.37 9.85 -6.25
CA LEU A 162 -10.33 8.83 -7.29
C LEU A 162 -10.72 7.45 -6.78
N THR A 163 -10.34 7.12 -5.55
CA THR A 163 -10.77 5.86 -4.91
C THR A 163 -12.23 5.92 -4.46
N GLY A 164 -12.78 7.13 -4.25
CA GLY A 164 -14.14 7.32 -3.75
C GLY A 164 -14.31 6.89 -2.29
N ALA A 165 -13.20 6.70 -1.56
CA ALA A 165 -13.17 6.24 -0.18
C ALA A 165 -12.26 7.16 0.64
N PRO A 166 -12.66 7.56 1.86
CA PRO A 166 -11.89 8.48 2.68
C PRO A 166 -10.58 7.83 3.17
N ILE A 167 -9.55 8.64 3.38
CA ILE A 167 -8.40 8.24 4.17
C ILE A 167 -8.86 8.07 5.62
N VAL A 168 -8.76 6.85 6.14
CA VAL A 168 -9.27 6.47 7.46
C VAL A 168 -8.19 6.50 8.54
N GLU A 169 -6.93 6.46 8.13
CA GLU A 169 -5.82 6.37 9.06
C GLU A 169 -4.57 7.10 8.57
N TRP A 170 -3.92 7.79 9.51
CA TRP A 170 -2.54 8.25 9.42
C TRP A 170 -1.71 7.57 10.50
N ARG A 171 -0.54 7.03 10.14
CA ARG A 171 0.45 6.51 11.09
C ARG A 171 1.79 7.16 10.90
N SER A 172 2.42 7.63 11.96
CA SER A 172 3.79 8.13 11.94
C SER A 172 4.49 7.90 13.26
N SER A 173 5.72 7.38 13.20
CA SER A 173 6.60 7.31 14.38
C SER A 173 7.36 8.62 14.64
N VAL A 174 7.32 9.57 13.70
CA VAL A 174 8.06 10.86 13.77
C VAL A 174 7.11 11.98 14.16
N HIS A 175 5.87 11.91 13.70
CA HIS A 175 4.80 12.88 13.95
C HIS A 175 3.50 12.16 14.40
N PRO A 176 3.54 11.40 15.52
CA PRO A 176 2.41 10.59 15.98
C PRO A 176 1.18 11.41 16.37
N ASP A 177 1.38 12.66 16.80
CA ASP A 177 0.29 13.52 17.33
C ASP A 177 -0.50 14.27 16.25
N LEU A 178 -0.17 14.07 14.96
CA LEU A 178 -0.85 14.75 13.86
C LEU A 178 -2.07 13.95 13.39
N VAL A 179 -3.21 14.11 14.07
CA VAL A 179 -4.47 13.43 13.74
C VAL A 179 -5.36 14.30 12.85
N PHE A 180 -4.97 14.48 11.59
CA PHE A 180 -5.75 15.15 10.56
C PHE A 180 -6.00 14.19 9.39
N PRO A 181 -7.02 14.42 8.52
CA PRO A 181 -7.33 13.51 7.40
C PRO A 181 -6.12 13.17 6.53
N HIS A 182 -5.19 14.11 6.36
CA HIS A 182 -3.96 13.93 5.59
C HIS A 182 -2.70 14.01 6.46
N GLY A 183 -2.79 13.84 7.79
CA GLY A 183 -1.63 13.85 8.69
C GLY A 183 -0.92 15.21 8.80
N PHE A 184 -1.57 16.30 8.35
CA PHE A 184 -1.02 17.64 8.31
C PHE A 184 -1.77 18.57 9.28
N ALA A 185 -1.06 19.23 10.21
CA ALA A 185 -1.66 20.25 11.06
C ALA A 185 -2.09 21.48 10.24
N PRO A 186 -3.25 22.09 10.49
CA PRO A 186 -3.64 23.33 9.81
C PRO A 186 -2.54 24.38 9.97
N PRO A 187 -2.29 25.22 8.96
CA PRO A 187 -1.34 26.32 9.10
C PRO A 187 -1.78 27.20 10.27
N GLY A 188 -0.87 27.41 11.23
CA GLY A 188 -1.05 28.29 12.38
C GLY A 188 -0.84 29.75 12.05
#